data_AF-A0A3S8V3D9-F1
#
_entry.id   AF-A0A3S8V3D9-F1
#
_cell.length_a   1.000
_cell.length_b   1.000
_cell.length_c   1.000
_cell.angle_alpha   90.00
_cell.angle_beta   90.00
_cell.angle_gamma   90.00
#
_symmetry.space_group_name_H-M   'P 1'
#
loop_
_entity.id
_entity.type
_entity.pdbx_description
1 polymer ?
#
loop_
_entity_poly.entity_id
_entity_poly.type
_entity_poly.pdbx_seq_one_letter_code
_entity_poly.pdbx_strand_id
1 'polypeptide(L)'
;MYCQTNNTTTNFPIILFMFSLFINRLNSMRHPPSQRLFQIKNSLLPMAYTVSHPHSTHTPHTKQFDLGTDEVAMSISPNGVYHIELNRPKQLNAFNLQMSGGMYSALSQIKDYDPCKVIVLTGKGDKAFCAGGDVRNITKFVPEAAKFFFGSEYQVDYMTSLIKKPHISIWKGIVMGGGVGLSIRSHFRVCTDSTTFAMPETMIGLFPDVGVSYELSRLRDGVGLYIGLTSQRLNPQDLMHLGLATHYIPLNNVQPFIDDLKATQFDSQKSHFEIVDNVIGKHTSGHTPPTQPNLSHEKLSKIKKYFSQTTTLNDLLALLNKNKNDPFCLETLETLQDRCPTSCAVFFKEYHMASNMTLKDVLKLDYKISQSFAYNPNFKEGVRARLVDKDNNPKWTPTTFEEIDDREIDRLIECDWGESLDILDQIH
;
A
#
# COMPACT_ATOMS: atom_id res chain seq x y z
N MET A 1 -17.77 7.60 28.98
CA MET A 1 -19.04 6.93 29.30
C MET A 1 -18.77 5.42 29.23
N TYR A 2 -19.28 4.66 30.20
CA TYR A 2 -18.81 3.31 30.59
C TYR A 2 -18.60 2.29 29.46
N CYS A 3 -17.43 1.64 29.46
CA CYS A 3 -17.18 0.38 28.75
C CYS A 3 -17.70 -0.75 29.66
N GLN A 4 -18.90 -1.24 29.38
CA GLN A 4 -19.42 -2.49 29.97
C GLN A 4 -19.47 -3.55 28.88
N THR A 5 -18.70 -4.61 29.10
CA THR A 5 -18.71 -5.84 28.32
C THR A 5 -20.00 -6.61 28.60
N ASN A 6 -21.00 -6.46 27.73
CA ASN A 6 -22.18 -7.34 27.72
C ASN A 6 -22.06 -8.36 26.59
N ASN A 7 -21.61 -9.55 26.97
CA ASN A 7 -21.84 -10.79 26.24
C ASN A 7 -23.35 -11.00 26.05
N THR A 8 -23.85 -10.80 24.83
CA THR A 8 -25.14 -11.37 24.42
C THR A 8 -25.00 -12.02 23.05
N THR A 9 -24.94 -13.34 23.08
CA THR A 9 -25.15 -14.23 21.95
C THR A 9 -26.51 -13.97 21.32
N THR A 10 -26.53 -13.42 20.11
CA THR A 10 -27.70 -13.48 19.22
C THR A 10 -27.29 -13.91 17.82
N ASN A 11 -27.92 -15.02 17.39
CA ASN A 11 -27.77 -15.69 16.10
C ASN A 11 -28.13 -14.76 14.93
N PHE A 12 -27.29 -14.69 13.89
CA PHE A 12 -27.76 -14.37 12.52
C PHE A 12 -26.86 -15.01 11.44
N PRO A 13 -27.30 -16.11 10.78
CA PRO A 13 -26.57 -16.76 9.70
C PRO A 13 -27.19 -16.41 8.34
N ILE A 14 -26.76 -15.32 7.70
CA ILE A 14 -27.08 -15.07 6.27
C ILE A 14 -25.84 -14.64 5.46
N ILE A 15 -24.78 -14.11 6.09
CA ILE A 15 -23.57 -13.68 5.36
C ILE A 15 -22.51 -14.81 5.25
N LEU A 16 -22.50 -15.77 6.18
CA LEU A 16 -21.62 -16.96 6.08
C LEU A 16 -21.97 -17.90 4.91
N PHE A 17 -23.21 -17.88 4.42
CA PHE A 17 -23.67 -18.82 3.39
C PHE A 17 -23.13 -18.49 1.99
N MET A 18 -22.88 -17.20 1.71
CA MET A 18 -22.28 -16.76 0.44
C MET A 18 -20.77 -17.08 0.36
N PHE A 19 -20.07 -17.16 1.50
CA PHE A 19 -18.63 -17.43 1.52
C PHE A 19 -18.26 -18.92 1.63
N SER A 20 -19.10 -19.77 2.23
CA SER A 20 -18.90 -21.22 2.22
C SER A 20 -18.96 -21.82 0.80
N LEU A 21 -19.77 -21.24 -0.09
CA LEU A 21 -19.87 -21.65 -1.50
C LEU A 21 -18.59 -21.33 -2.30
N PHE A 22 -17.82 -20.32 -1.89
CA PHE A 22 -16.57 -19.97 -2.58
C PHE A 22 -15.42 -20.91 -2.20
N ILE A 23 -15.32 -21.30 -0.92
CA ILE A 23 -14.29 -22.24 -0.44
C ILE A 23 -14.57 -23.68 -0.89
N ASN A 24 -15.84 -24.12 -0.92
CA ASN A 24 -16.17 -25.49 -1.34
C ASN A 24 -15.99 -25.72 -2.86
N ARG A 25 -16.02 -24.67 -3.69
CA ARG A 25 -15.81 -24.78 -5.14
C ARG A 25 -14.34 -24.97 -5.53
N LEU A 26 -13.40 -24.65 -4.63
CA LEU A 26 -11.96 -24.86 -4.82
C LEU A 26 -11.50 -26.26 -4.39
N ASN A 27 -12.26 -26.97 -3.54
CA ASN A 27 -11.87 -28.29 -3.02
C ASN A 27 -12.47 -29.49 -3.77
N SER A 28 -13.38 -29.30 -4.74
CA SER A 28 -14.04 -30.42 -5.44
C SER A 28 -13.40 -30.84 -6.78
N MET A 29 -12.20 -30.37 -7.12
CA MET A 29 -11.50 -30.81 -8.34
C MET A 29 -10.43 -31.86 -8.03
N ARG A 30 -10.85 -33.04 -7.54
CA ARG A 30 -10.03 -34.26 -7.57
C ARG A 30 -10.89 -35.48 -7.92
N HIS A 31 -10.58 -36.08 -9.08
CA HIS A 31 -11.03 -37.36 -9.66
C HIS A 31 -12.42 -37.46 -10.33
N PRO A 32 -12.52 -38.18 -11.47
CA PRO A 32 -13.73 -38.21 -12.30
C PRO A 32 -14.65 -39.39 -11.94
N PRO A 33 -15.98 -39.29 -12.11
CA PRO A 33 -16.83 -40.45 -12.10
C PRO A 33 -17.07 -41.01 -13.50
N SER A 34 -16.98 -42.33 -13.55
CA SER A 34 -17.28 -43.23 -14.64
C SER A 34 -18.78 -43.26 -15.00
N GLN A 35 -19.02 -43.33 -16.32
CA GLN A 35 -20.05 -44.08 -17.04
C GLN A 35 -21.43 -44.32 -16.38
N ARG A 36 -22.48 -43.75 -17.01
CA ARG A 36 -23.68 -44.48 -17.47
C ARG A 36 -24.52 -43.57 -18.38
N LEU A 37 -24.45 -43.82 -19.69
CA LEU A 37 -25.39 -43.29 -20.70
C LEU A 37 -26.26 -44.44 -21.19
N PHE A 38 -27.57 -44.23 -21.17
CA PHE A 38 -28.58 -45.10 -21.74
C PHE A 38 -28.53 -45.05 -23.27
N GLN A 39 -28.69 -46.21 -23.90
CA GLN A 39 -28.51 -46.48 -25.32
C GLN A 39 -29.56 -45.81 -26.22
N ILE A 40 -29.09 -45.31 -27.38
CA ILE A 40 -29.87 -45.20 -28.62
C ILE A 40 -29.53 -46.42 -29.48
N LYS A 41 -30.56 -47.06 -30.06
CA LYS A 41 -30.45 -48.24 -30.93
C LYS A 41 -30.31 -47.86 -32.41
N ASN A 42 -29.65 -48.77 -33.12
CA ASN A 42 -29.54 -48.96 -34.58
C ASN A 42 -28.48 -48.11 -35.29
N SER A 43 -27.64 -48.58 -36.22
CA SER A 43 -27.04 -49.88 -36.62
C SER A 43 -26.53 -49.64 -38.05
N LEU A 44 -25.23 -49.84 -38.32
CA LEU A 44 -24.63 -50.55 -39.48
C LEU A 44 -23.18 -50.05 -39.75
N LEU A 45 -22.31 -51.05 -39.97
CA LEU A 45 -20.84 -51.09 -40.09
C LEU A 45 -20.33 -50.73 -41.52
N PRO A 46 -19.03 -50.93 -41.90
CA PRO A 46 -17.78 -50.37 -41.36
C PRO A 46 -16.81 -49.88 -42.47
N MET A 47 -15.73 -49.14 -42.14
CA MET A 47 -14.45 -49.23 -42.88
C MET A 47 -13.27 -48.78 -41.99
N ALA A 48 -12.21 -49.58 -42.01
CA ALA A 48 -10.95 -49.48 -41.27
C ALA A 48 -9.99 -48.42 -41.88
N TYR A 49 -8.90 -47.92 -41.26
CA TYR A 49 -7.75 -48.60 -40.67
C TYR A 49 -6.82 -47.63 -39.88
N THR A 50 -6.05 -48.22 -38.96
CA THR A 50 -4.73 -47.84 -38.39
C THR A 50 -4.54 -46.56 -37.54
N VAL A 51 -4.31 -46.77 -36.23
CA VAL A 51 -3.63 -45.84 -35.31
C VAL A 51 -2.24 -46.39 -35.00
N SER A 52 -1.20 -45.61 -35.29
CA SER A 52 0.16 -45.79 -34.77
C SER A 52 0.36 -44.86 -33.56
N HIS A 53 0.73 -45.41 -32.40
CA HIS A 53 1.51 -44.68 -31.38
C HIS A 53 2.99 -44.84 -31.75
N PRO A 54 3.88 -43.83 -31.57
CA PRO A 54 4.25 -43.38 -30.22
C PRO A 54 4.71 -41.91 -30.09
N HIS A 55 4.45 -41.30 -28.93
CA HIS A 55 5.47 -40.79 -28.01
C HIS A 55 4.84 -39.84 -27.00
N SER A 56 4.87 -40.26 -25.74
CA SER A 56 4.64 -39.42 -24.56
C SER A 56 5.72 -38.34 -24.50
N THR A 57 5.40 -37.12 -24.91
CA THR A 57 6.13 -35.93 -24.48
C THR A 57 5.47 -35.43 -23.22
N HIS A 58 6.20 -35.47 -22.11
CA HIS A 58 5.86 -34.73 -20.89
C HIS A 58 5.75 -33.24 -21.24
N THR A 59 4.54 -32.75 -21.49
CA THR A 59 4.24 -31.32 -21.37
C THR A 59 4.44 -30.94 -19.90
N PRO A 60 5.29 -29.94 -19.57
CA PRO A 60 5.36 -29.44 -18.22
C PRO A 60 3.96 -28.94 -17.85
N HIS A 61 3.45 -29.35 -16.70
CA HIS A 61 2.23 -28.79 -16.15
C HIS A 61 2.39 -27.26 -16.09
N THR A 62 1.74 -26.54 -17.00
CA THR A 62 1.67 -25.08 -16.96
C THR A 62 0.90 -24.77 -15.70
N LYS A 63 1.58 -24.22 -14.69
CA LYS A 63 0.91 -23.74 -13.48
C LYS A 63 -0.14 -22.74 -13.95
N GLN A 64 -1.42 -23.06 -13.73
CA GLN A 64 -2.50 -22.14 -14.05
C GLN A 64 -2.41 -20.98 -13.05
N PHE A 65 -1.95 -19.83 -13.52
CA PHE A 65 -1.92 -18.63 -12.71
C PHE A 65 -3.30 -18.01 -12.67
N ASP A 66 -3.75 -17.62 -11.49
CA ASP A 66 -4.77 -16.60 -11.38
C ASP A 66 -4.10 -15.29 -11.81
N LEU A 67 -4.45 -14.79 -13.00
CA LEU A 67 -3.88 -13.57 -13.59
C LEU A 67 -4.36 -12.29 -12.89
N GLY A 68 -4.95 -12.44 -11.70
CA GLY A 68 -5.42 -11.40 -10.82
C GLY A 68 -6.93 -11.17 -10.98
N THR A 69 -7.41 -10.08 -10.39
CA THR A 69 -8.82 -9.68 -10.49
C THR A 69 -8.99 -8.65 -11.60
N ASP A 70 -10.23 -8.29 -11.96
CA ASP A 70 -10.47 -7.18 -12.90
C ASP A 70 -9.77 -5.87 -12.46
N GLU A 71 -9.50 -5.70 -11.16
CA GLU A 71 -8.88 -4.51 -10.57
C GLU A 71 -7.38 -4.65 -10.29
N VAL A 72 -6.81 -5.86 -10.45
CA VAL A 72 -5.36 -6.13 -10.38
C VAL A 72 -5.00 -7.08 -11.51
N ALA A 73 -4.41 -6.59 -12.58
CA ALA A 73 -4.03 -7.42 -13.72
C ALA A 73 -2.58 -7.88 -13.59
N MET A 74 -2.30 -9.13 -13.96
CA MET A 74 -0.95 -9.66 -14.06
C MET A 74 -0.64 -10.13 -15.48
N SER A 75 0.49 -9.70 -16.03
CA SER A 75 1.03 -10.17 -17.30
C SER A 75 2.43 -10.77 -17.11
N ILE A 76 2.77 -11.78 -17.91
CA ILE A 76 4.01 -12.55 -17.78
C ILE A 76 4.73 -12.52 -19.11
N SER A 77 6.00 -12.11 -19.09
CA SER A 77 6.87 -12.15 -20.27
C SER A 77 7.69 -13.44 -20.31
N PRO A 78 8.04 -13.98 -21.49
CA PRO A 78 8.77 -15.25 -21.61
C PRO A 78 10.12 -15.28 -20.87
N ASN A 79 10.75 -14.13 -20.65
CA ASN A 79 12.01 -13.98 -19.91
C ASN A 79 11.83 -13.96 -18.37
N GLY A 80 10.60 -14.11 -17.87
CA GLY A 80 10.32 -14.16 -16.43
C GLY A 80 10.08 -12.80 -15.76
N VAL A 81 9.73 -11.77 -16.54
CA VAL A 81 9.19 -10.51 -16.02
C VAL A 81 7.70 -10.69 -15.70
N TYR A 82 7.33 -10.51 -14.43
CA TYR A 82 5.95 -10.54 -13.95
C TYR A 82 5.51 -9.10 -13.67
N HIS A 83 4.54 -8.61 -14.43
CA HIS A 83 4.08 -7.24 -14.35
C HIS A 83 2.67 -7.21 -13.77
N ILE A 84 2.55 -6.67 -12.56
CA ILE A 84 1.31 -6.42 -11.84
C ILE A 84 0.89 -4.96 -12.08
N GLU A 85 -0.35 -4.77 -12.51
CA GLU A 85 -0.96 -3.47 -12.79
C GLU A 85 -2.22 -3.26 -11.95
N LEU A 86 -2.23 -2.21 -11.13
CA LEU A 86 -3.40 -1.73 -10.41
C LEU A 86 -4.37 -1.11 -11.42
N ASN A 87 -5.59 -1.65 -11.55
CA ASN A 87 -6.50 -1.38 -12.68
C ASN A 87 -7.83 -0.74 -12.22
N ARG A 88 -7.76 0.39 -11.51
CA ARG A 88 -8.93 1.26 -11.22
C ARG A 88 -8.66 2.72 -11.61
N PRO A 89 -8.28 3.01 -12.88
CA PRO A 89 -7.79 4.34 -13.29
C PRO A 89 -8.83 5.46 -13.08
N LYS A 90 -10.13 5.13 -13.17
CA LYS A 90 -11.22 6.10 -12.93
C LYS A 90 -11.31 6.55 -11.46
N GLN A 91 -10.81 5.74 -10.53
CA GLN A 91 -10.72 6.00 -9.09
C GLN A 91 -9.29 6.33 -8.67
N LEU A 92 -8.41 6.72 -9.62
CA LEU A 92 -6.99 6.99 -9.36
C LEU A 92 -6.27 5.78 -8.71
N ASN A 93 -6.68 4.56 -9.09
CA ASN A 93 -6.18 3.31 -8.56
C ASN A 93 -6.27 3.20 -7.02
N ALA A 94 -7.29 3.83 -6.42
CA ALA A 94 -7.54 3.73 -4.98
C ALA A 94 -7.68 2.27 -4.55
N PHE A 95 -6.96 1.86 -3.51
CA PHE A 95 -6.83 0.47 -3.10
C PHE A 95 -8.03 0.00 -2.29
N ASN A 96 -8.63 -1.13 -2.66
CA ASN A 96 -9.81 -1.69 -1.99
C ASN A 96 -9.60 -3.16 -1.63
N LEU A 97 -10.61 -3.80 -1.01
CA LEU A 97 -10.57 -5.22 -0.64
C LEU A 97 -10.34 -6.16 -1.84
N GLN A 98 -10.94 -5.87 -3.00
CA GLN A 98 -10.80 -6.72 -4.18
C GLN A 98 -9.37 -6.65 -4.74
N MET A 99 -8.77 -5.47 -4.74
CA MET A 99 -7.36 -5.29 -5.09
C MET A 99 -6.45 -5.95 -4.08
N SER A 100 -6.75 -5.85 -2.78
CA SER A 100 -5.99 -6.54 -1.73
C SER A 100 -5.98 -8.06 -1.93
N GLY A 101 -7.14 -8.68 -2.16
CA GLY A 101 -7.22 -10.10 -2.50
C GLY A 101 -6.47 -10.47 -3.78
N GLY A 102 -6.55 -9.62 -4.81
CA GLY A 102 -5.82 -9.82 -6.07
C GLY A 102 -4.29 -9.74 -5.90
N MET A 103 -3.80 -8.74 -5.16
CA MET A 103 -2.39 -8.59 -4.83
C MET A 103 -1.89 -9.75 -3.99
N TYR A 104 -2.65 -10.16 -2.96
CA TYR A 104 -2.32 -11.32 -2.14
C TYR A 104 -2.18 -12.60 -2.98
N SER A 105 -3.17 -12.85 -3.85
CA SER A 105 -3.16 -13.99 -4.78
C SER A 105 -1.95 -13.96 -5.70
N ALA A 106 -1.67 -12.82 -6.33
CA ALA A 106 -0.55 -12.66 -7.25
C ALA A 106 0.79 -12.87 -6.54
N LEU A 107 1.03 -12.17 -5.43
CA LEU A 107 2.29 -12.25 -4.68
C LEU A 107 2.54 -13.65 -4.12
N SER A 108 1.52 -14.30 -3.56
CA SER A 108 1.62 -15.67 -3.05
C SER A 108 2.02 -16.67 -4.13
N GLN A 109 1.61 -16.44 -5.38
CA GLN A 109 1.92 -17.33 -6.50
C GLN A 109 3.34 -17.16 -7.04
N ILE A 110 3.92 -15.95 -6.94
CA ILE A 110 5.14 -15.58 -7.67
C ILE A 110 6.37 -15.31 -6.78
N LYS A 111 6.18 -14.95 -5.50
CA LYS A 111 7.30 -14.54 -4.61
C LYS A 111 8.42 -15.59 -4.55
N ASP A 112 8.04 -16.87 -4.43
CA ASP A 112 8.96 -18.01 -4.34
C ASP A 112 9.00 -18.85 -5.65
N TYR A 113 8.43 -18.34 -6.75
CA TYR A 113 8.35 -19.10 -8.00
C TYR A 113 9.56 -18.89 -8.91
N ASP A 114 10.43 -19.88 -9.08
CA ASP A 114 11.72 -19.75 -9.79
C ASP A 114 11.65 -19.13 -11.21
N PRO A 115 10.63 -19.38 -12.03
CA PRO A 115 10.48 -18.70 -13.32
C PRO A 115 10.18 -17.20 -13.22
N CYS A 116 9.69 -16.70 -12.09
CA CYS A 116 9.61 -15.27 -11.82
C CYS A 116 10.99 -14.74 -11.47
N LYS A 117 11.54 -13.89 -12.35
CA LYS A 117 12.89 -13.28 -12.23
C LYS A 117 12.82 -11.87 -11.65
N VAL A 118 11.80 -11.11 -12.02
CA VAL A 118 11.54 -9.75 -11.54
C VAL A 118 10.04 -9.50 -11.46
N ILE A 119 9.63 -8.72 -10.45
CA ILE A 119 8.25 -8.25 -10.28
C ILE A 119 8.23 -6.75 -10.58
N VAL A 120 7.33 -6.31 -11.45
CA VAL A 120 7.10 -4.89 -11.77
C VAL A 120 5.68 -4.53 -11.33
N LEU A 121 5.56 -3.50 -10.50
CA LEU A 121 4.29 -2.97 -10.02
C LEU A 121 4.05 -1.58 -10.62
N THR A 122 2.89 -1.39 -11.22
CA THR A 122 2.46 -0.13 -11.85
C THR A 122 0.99 0.16 -11.58
N GLY A 123 0.57 1.41 -11.79
CA GLY A 123 -0.85 1.77 -11.88
C GLY A 123 -1.26 2.02 -13.33
N LYS A 124 -2.45 1.54 -13.70
CA LYS A 124 -3.04 1.79 -15.01
C LYS A 124 -3.42 3.26 -15.18
N GLY A 125 -3.26 3.75 -16.41
CA GLY A 125 -3.53 5.16 -16.77
C GLY A 125 -2.40 6.09 -16.32
N ASP A 126 -2.58 7.40 -16.54
CA ASP A 126 -1.45 8.36 -16.41
C ASP A 126 -1.55 9.30 -15.20
N LYS A 127 -2.62 9.20 -14.41
CA LYS A 127 -2.88 10.13 -13.31
C LYS A 127 -2.34 9.67 -11.95
N ALA A 128 -2.34 8.37 -11.71
CA ALA A 128 -1.99 7.83 -10.40
C ALA A 128 -1.42 6.43 -10.53
N PHE A 129 -0.38 6.17 -9.73
CA PHE A 129 0.06 4.83 -9.42
C PHE A 129 -0.99 4.20 -8.50
N CYS A 130 -1.22 4.85 -7.35
CA CYS A 130 -2.28 4.55 -6.39
C CYS A 130 -2.45 5.76 -5.47
N ALA A 131 -3.67 6.30 -5.38
CA ALA A 131 -3.97 7.50 -4.61
C ALA A 131 -4.38 7.25 -3.14
N GLY A 132 -4.13 6.05 -2.62
CA GLY A 132 -4.44 5.64 -1.25
C GLY A 132 -5.53 4.59 -1.16
N GLY A 133 -5.84 4.16 0.06
CA GLY A 133 -6.98 3.27 0.32
C GLY A 133 -8.31 3.92 -0.07
N ASP A 134 -9.29 3.12 -0.48
CA ASP A 134 -10.64 3.55 -0.83
C ASP A 134 -11.47 3.82 0.44
N VAL A 135 -11.00 4.78 1.25
CA VAL A 135 -11.54 5.15 2.57
C VAL A 135 -12.99 5.67 2.51
N ARG A 136 -13.44 6.12 1.33
CA ARG A 136 -14.84 6.49 1.09
C ARG A 136 -15.78 5.31 1.26
N ASN A 137 -15.33 4.10 0.92
CA ASN A 137 -16.13 2.90 1.08
C ASN A 137 -16.01 2.38 2.51
N ILE A 138 -14.82 2.48 3.13
CA ILE A 138 -14.59 2.09 4.53
C ILE A 138 -15.58 2.78 5.47
N THR A 139 -15.74 4.10 5.37
CA THR A 139 -16.61 4.87 6.27
C THR A 139 -18.11 4.65 6.05
N LYS A 140 -18.51 3.98 4.97
CA LYS A 140 -19.89 3.55 4.75
C LYS A 140 -20.20 2.23 5.43
N PHE A 141 -19.19 1.42 5.67
CA PHE A 141 -19.38 0.14 6.33
C PHE A 141 -19.46 0.31 7.85
N VAL A 142 -19.99 -0.71 8.51
CA VAL A 142 -19.84 -0.85 9.96
C VAL A 142 -18.36 -1.04 10.30
N PRO A 143 -17.88 -0.59 11.48
CA PRO A 143 -16.47 -0.66 11.86
C PRO A 143 -15.82 -2.05 11.68
N GLU A 144 -16.60 -3.13 11.83
CA GLU A 144 -16.14 -4.50 11.63
C GLU A 144 -15.66 -4.78 10.20
N ALA A 145 -16.12 -4.04 9.19
CA ALA A 145 -15.61 -4.17 7.82
C ALA A 145 -14.30 -3.40 7.60
N ALA A 146 -14.10 -2.30 8.34
CA ALA A 146 -12.83 -1.55 8.31
C ALA A 146 -11.68 -2.43 8.79
N LYS A 147 -11.94 -3.26 9.80
CA LYS A 147 -11.04 -4.31 10.29
C LYS A 147 -10.46 -5.16 9.17
N PHE A 148 -11.34 -5.76 8.36
CA PHE A 148 -10.92 -6.63 7.26
C PHE A 148 -10.14 -5.86 6.20
N PHE A 149 -10.51 -4.61 5.92
CA PHE A 149 -9.78 -3.78 4.98
C PHE A 149 -8.34 -3.53 5.45
N PHE A 150 -8.16 -2.89 6.60
CA PHE A 150 -6.82 -2.55 7.10
C PHE A 150 -5.96 -3.80 7.32
N GLY A 151 -6.53 -4.87 7.88
CA GLY A 151 -5.81 -6.12 8.08
C GLY A 151 -5.33 -6.74 6.76
N SER A 152 -6.17 -6.71 5.73
CA SER A 152 -5.79 -7.22 4.40
C SER A 152 -4.77 -6.33 3.70
N GLU A 153 -4.90 -5.01 3.82
CA GLU A 153 -3.97 -4.04 3.21
C GLU A 153 -2.57 -4.18 3.82
N TYR A 154 -2.48 -4.14 5.15
CA TYR A 154 -1.20 -4.23 5.84
C TYR A 154 -0.53 -5.60 5.67
N GLN A 155 -1.34 -6.65 5.48
CA GLN A 155 -0.83 -7.97 5.08
C GLN A 155 -0.12 -7.91 3.72
N VAL A 156 -0.74 -7.29 2.72
CA VAL A 156 -0.15 -7.12 1.39
C VAL A 156 1.09 -6.23 1.47
N ASP A 157 1.03 -5.11 2.20
CA ASP A 157 2.18 -4.22 2.40
C ASP A 157 3.37 -4.99 2.99
N TYR A 158 3.14 -5.80 4.03
CA TYR A 158 4.19 -6.63 4.60
C TYR A 158 4.73 -7.65 3.59
N MET A 159 3.87 -8.31 2.82
CA MET A 159 4.29 -9.26 1.78
C MET A 159 5.20 -8.60 0.73
N THR A 160 4.90 -7.37 0.30
CA THR A 160 5.76 -6.66 -0.66
C THR A 160 7.16 -6.41 -0.11
N SER A 161 7.27 -6.21 1.22
CA SER A 161 8.54 -5.99 1.91
C SER A 161 9.41 -7.25 2.05
N LEU A 162 8.80 -8.43 1.96
CA LEU A 162 9.47 -9.73 2.12
C LEU A 162 9.92 -10.36 0.79
N ILE A 163 9.61 -9.73 -0.35
CA ILE A 163 10.02 -10.22 -1.66
C ILE A 163 11.56 -10.32 -1.70
N LYS A 164 12.11 -11.47 -2.10
CA LYS A 164 13.57 -11.73 -2.16
C LYS A 164 14.17 -11.61 -3.57
N LYS A 165 13.36 -11.16 -4.53
CA LYS A 165 13.70 -10.97 -5.94
C LYS A 165 13.60 -9.49 -6.30
N PRO A 166 14.22 -9.03 -7.39
CA PRO A 166 14.01 -7.66 -7.86
C PRO A 166 12.51 -7.32 -7.92
N HIS A 167 12.14 -6.27 -7.19
CA HIS A 167 10.79 -5.74 -7.12
C HIS A 167 10.87 -4.26 -7.46
N ILE A 168 10.22 -3.88 -8.56
CA ILE A 168 10.27 -2.54 -9.13
C ILE A 168 8.88 -1.93 -9.01
N SER A 169 8.75 -0.83 -8.28
CA SER A 169 7.55 0.01 -8.32
C SER A 169 7.83 1.25 -9.16
N ILE A 170 6.99 1.49 -10.17
CA ILE A 170 7.09 2.66 -11.05
C ILE A 170 6.01 3.67 -10.67
N TRP A 171 6.44 4.76 -10.04
CA TRP A 171 5.58 5.80 -9.51
C TRP A 171 5.17 6.82 -10.58
N LYS A 172 4.27 6.41 -11.49
CA LYS A 172 3.64 7.32 -12.46
C LYS A 172 2.46 8.07 -11.83
N GLY A 173 2.56 9.38 -11.69
CA GLY A 173 1.51 10.22 -11.10
C GLY A 173 1.45 10.17 -9.56
N ILE A 174 0.24 10.24 -9.02
CA ILE A 174 -0.04 10.26 -7.57
C ILE A 174 0.34 8.93 -6.90
N VAL A 175 1.06 9.00 -5.78
CA VAL A 175 1.40 7.91 -4.86
C VAL A 175 1.08 8.36 -3.43
N MET A 176 -0.02 7.91 -2.85
CA MET A 176 -0.45 8.36 -1.51
C MET A 176 -1.01 7.20 -0.69
N GLY A 177 -0.98 7.29 0.65
CA GLY A 177 -1.57 6.31 1.57
C GLY A 177 -1.19 4.86 1.23
N GLY A 178 -2.18 3.98 1.07
CA GLY A 178 -1.99 2.60 0.57
C GLY A 178 -1.08 2.46 -0.67
N GLY A 179 -1.03 3.44 -1.57
CA GLY A 179 -0.08 3.43 -2.68
C GLY A 179 1.39 3.49 -2.23
N VAL A 180 1.67 4.21 -1.15
CA VAL A 180 2.96 4.22 -0.47
C VAL A 180 3.22 2.86 0.18
N GLY A 181 2.27 2.33 0.94
CA GLY A 181 2.36 1.01 1.61
C GLY A 181 2.78 -0.11 0.66
N LEU A 182 2.09 -0.20 -0.48
CA LEU A 182 2.32 -1.23 -1.51
C LEU A 182 3.71 -1.16 -2.17
N SER A 183 4.40 -0.02 -2.08
CA SER A 183 5.52 0.27 -2.99
C SER A 183 6.80 0.76 -2.32
N ILE A 184 6.73 1.40 -1.14
CA ILE A 184 7.88 2.03 -0.48
C ILE A 184 8.96 1.02 -0.06
N ARG A 185 8.60 -0.26 0.07
CA ARG A 185 9.54 -1.37 0.36
C ARG A 185 10.04 -2.11 -0.87
N SER A 186 9.63 -1.70 -2.08
CA SER A 186 10.19 -2.24 -3.32
C SER A 186 11.69 -2.00 -3.37
N HIS A 187 12.47 -2.94 -3.91
CA HIS A 187 13.91 -2.77 -4.04
C HIS A 187 14.26 -1.57 -4.92
N PHE A 188 13.54 -1.42 -6.04
CA PHE A 188 13.67 -0.32 -6.97
C PHE A 188 12.38 0.52 -6.94
N ARG A 189 12.50 1.77 -6.52
CA ARG A 189 11.41 2.75 -6.42
C ARG A 189 11.70 3.84 -7.43
N VAL A 190 11.04 3.74 -8.58
CA VAL A 190 11.32 4.57 -9.75
C VAL A 190 10.32 5.71 -9.80
N CYS A 191 10.77 6.93 -9.51
CA CYS A 191 9.96 8.13 -9.74
C CYS A 191 10.10 8.63 -11.17
N THR A 192 9.13 9.43 -11.60
CA THR A 192 9.03 10.06 -12.93
C THR A 192 8.75 11.55 -12.74
N ASP A 193 8.81 12.37 -13.78
CA ASP A 193 8.47 13.80 -13.69
C ASP A 193 7.04 14.06 -13.18
N SER A 194 6.15 13.07 -13.32
CA SER A 194 4.77 13.14 -12.84
C SER A 194 4.56 12.73 -11.38
N THR A 195 5.59 12.18 -10.70
CA THR A 195 5.40 11.61 -9.35
C THR A 195 5.00 12.69 -8.34
N THR A 196 3.89 12.46 -7.64
CA THR A 196 3.50 13.25 -6.46
C THR A 196 3.25 12.30 -5.29
N PHE A 197 4.13 12.34 -4.30
CA PHE A 197 4.08 11.51 -3.11
C PHE A 197 3.54 12.28 -1.91
N ALA A 198 2.66 11.70 -1.10
CA ALA A 198 2.24 12.28 0.18
C ALA A 198 1.59 11.25 1.12
N MET A 199 1.54 11.59 2.40
CA MET A 199 0.71 10.94 3.42
C MET A 199 -0.38 11.92 3.92
N PRO A 200 -1.54 12.00 3.23
CA PRO A 200 -2.60 12.97 3.51
C PRO A 200 -3.56 12.58 4.65
N GLU A 201 -3.27 11.54 5.42
CA GLU A 201 -4.19 10.91 6.36
C GLU A 201 -4.64 11.85 7.49
N THR A 202 -3.75 12.74 7.96
CA THR A 202 -4.08 13.75 8.98
C THR A 202 -5.11 14.78 8.50
N MET A 203 -5.34 14.91 7.18
CA MET A 203 -6.38 15.76 6.59
C MET A 203 -7.77 15.12 6.59
N ILE A 204 -7.84 13.80 6.77
CA ILE A 204 -9.10 13.01 6.72
C ILE A 204 -9.43 12.37 8.06
N GLY A 205 -8.78 12.78 9.14
CA GLY A 205 -9.02 12.22 10.47
C GLY A 205 -8.52 10.80 10.64
N LEU A 206 -7.53 10.38 9.85
CA LEU A 206 -6.74 9.15 10.00
C LEU A 206 -5.28 9.54 10.35
N PHE A 207 -4.37 8.59 10.49
CA PHE A 207 -2.94 8.83 10.74
C PHE A 207 -2.12 8.20 9.59
N PRO A 208 -0.90 8.69 9.29
CA PRO A 208 -0.02 8.06 8.32
C PRO A 208 0.29 6.60 8.70
N ASP A 209 -0.40 5.68 8.05
CA ASP A 209 -0.44 4.26 8.35
C ASP A 209 0.42 3.45 7.37
N VAL A 210 0.01 2.20 7.05
CA VAL A 210 0.64 1.30 6.06
C VAL A 210 2.13 1.04 6.27
N GLY A 211 2.57 1.14 7.52
CA GLY A 211 3.95 0.96 7.95
C GLY A 211 4.86 2.14 7.60
N VAL A 212 4.33 3.26 7.09
CA VAL A 212 5.15 4.37 6.59
C VAL A 212 5.95 5.04 7.71
N SER A 213 5.47 5.00 8.95
CA SER A 213 6.18 5.54 10.10
C SER A 213 7.53 4.84 10.31
N TYR A 214 7.68 3.57 9.91
CA TYR A 214 8.97 2.88 9.85
C TYR A 214 9.97 3.61 8.95
N GLU A 215 9.57 4.00 7.75
CA GLU A 215 10.45 4.68 6.79
C GLU A 215 10.68 6.13 7.21
N LEU A 216 9.61 6.85 7.59
CA LEU A 216 9.70 8.26 7.97
C LEU A 216 10.53 8.47 9.25
N SER A 217 10.42 7.60 10.25
CA SER A 217 11.19 7.72 11.50
C SER A 217 12.70 7.57 11.31
N ARG A 218 13.14 7.05 10.16
CA ARG A 218 14.55 6.84 9.80
C ARG A 218 15.11 7.99 8.97
N LEU A 219 14.26 8.91 8.51
CA LEU A 219 14.71 10.17 7.92
C LEU A 219 15.33 11.05 9.00
N ARG A 220 16.44 11.70 8.64
CA ARG A 220 17.21 12.55 9.57
C ARG A 220 16.49 13.87 9.85
N ASP A 221 16.94 14.54 10.90
CA ASP A 221 16.63 15.95 11.16
C ASP A 221 15.13 16.28 11.31
N GLY A 222 14.30 15.30 11.68
CA GLY A 222 12.85 15.50 11.89
C GLY A 222 12.04 15.65 10.60
N VAL A 223 12.63 15.36 9.43
CA VAL A 223 11.96 15.51 8.13
C VAL A 223 10.76 14.59 7.99
N GLY A 224 10.87 13.33 8.43
CA GLY A 224 9.74 12.38 8.40
C GLY A 224 8.56 12.84 9.26
N LEU A 225 8.85 13.39 10.44
CA LEU A 225 7.83 13.95 11.34
C LEU A 225 7.11 15.14 10.69
N TYR A 226 7.87 16.05 10.07
CA TYR A 226 7.29 17.17 9.31
C TYR A 226 6.37 16.68 8.18
N ILE A 227 6.83 15.70 7.39
CA ILE A 227 6.06 15.15 6.26
C ILE A 227 4.72 14.58 6.73
N GLY A 228 4.73 13.70 7.73
CA GLY A 228 3.50 13.04 8.17
C GLY A 228 2.54 13.97 8.93
N LEU A 229 3.05 14.92 9.72
CA LEU A 229 2.17 15.89 10.41
C LEU A 229 1.50 16.87 9.44
N THR A 230 2.25 17.40 8.47
CA THR A 230 1.76 18.45 7.56
C THR A 230 1.13 17.91 6.29
N SER A 231 1.27 16.62 6.01
CA SER A 231 0.93 16.00 4.73
C SER A 231 1.65 16.65 3.54
N GLN A 232 2.91 17.04 3.76
CA GLN A 232 3.73 17.69 2.73
C GLN A 232 3.82 16.80 1.48
N ARG A 233 3.48 17.38 0.33
CA ARG A 233 3.69 16.73 -0.98
C ARG A 233 5.16 16.76 -1.35
N LEU A 234 5.68 15.61 -1.74
CA LEU A 234 7.05 15.43 -2.24
C LEU A 234 7.01 15.22 -3.74
N ASN A 235 7.84 15.97 -4.45
CA ASN A 235 8.06 15.79 -5.87
C ASN A 235 9.27 14.85 -6.10
N PRO A 236 9.60 14.51 -7.36
CA PRO A 236 10.65 13.53 -7.64
C PRO A 236 12.03 13.98 -7.15
N GLN A 237 12.31 15.29 -7.13
CA GLN A 237 13.57 15.84 -6.61
C GLN A 237 13.67 15.64 -5.09
N ASP A 238 12.57 15.91 -4.36
CA ASP A 238 12.50 15.64 -2.92
C ASP A 238 12.70 14.15 -2.63
N LEU A 239 12.02 13.28 -3.37
CA LEU A 239 12.08 11.84 -3.19
C LEU A 239 13.49 11.26 -3.41
N MET A 240 14.18 11.72 -4.46
CA MET A 240 15.57 11.34 -4.73
C MET A 240 16.51 11.87 -3.64
N HIS A 241 16.34 13.12 -3.21
CA HIS A 241 17.18 13.73 -2.17
C HIS A 241 17.04 13.03 -0.81
N LEU A 242 15.82 12.65 -0.44
CA LEU A 242 15.52 11.95 0.82
C LEU A 242 15.80 10.44 0.77
N GLY A 243 16.15 9.89 -0.40
CA GLY A 243 16.36 8.44 -0.59
C GLY A 243 15.08 7.60 -0.57
N LEU A 244 13.91 8.24 -0.62
CA LEU A 244 12.61 7.56 -0.69
C LEU A 244 12.40 6.93 -2.07
N ALA A 245 12.81 7.62 -3.15
CA ALA A 245 12.99 7.01 -4.46
C ALA A 245 14.45 6.56 -4.65
N THR A 246 14.65 5.44 -5.35
CA THR A 246 16.00 4.97 -5.72
C THR A 246 16.48 5.58 -7.03
N HIS A 247 15.55 5.80 -7.96
CA HIS A 247 15.86 6.09 -9.36
C HIS A 247 14.83 7.06 -9.92
N TYR A 248 15.26 7.86 -10.88
CA TYR A 248 14.41 8.74 -11.67
C TYR A 248 14.49 8.34 -13.14
N ILE A 249 13.34 8.04 -13.74
CA ILE A 249 13.20 7.81 -15.19
C ILE A 249 12.18 8.82 -15.72
N PRO A 250 12.51 9.65 -16.74
CA PRO A 250 11.54 10.51 -17.40
C PRO A 250 10.31 9.73 -17.86
N LEU A 251 9.12 10.31 -17.74
CA LEU A 251 7.85 9.63 -17.98
C LEU A 251 7.78 9.01 -19.39
N ASN A 252 8.29 9.71 -20.40
CA ASN A 252 8.36 9.23 -21.79
C ASN A 252 9.33 8.04 -21.98
N ASN A 253 10.24 7.82 -21.04
CA ASN A 253 11.21 6.73 -21.07
C ASN A 253 10.78 5.51 -20.23
N VAL A 254 9.63 5.58 -19.54
CA VAL A 254 9.09 4.46 -18.75
C VAL A 254 8.72 3.27 -19.63
N GLN A 255 8.03 3.49 -20.76
CA GLN A 255 7.65 2.39 -21.66
C GLN A 255 8.89 1.74 -22.31
N PRO A 256 9.84 2.50 -22.89
CA PRO A 256 11.12 1.94 -23.33
C PRO A 256 11.84 1.13 -22.25
N PHE A 257 11.85 1.61 -21.01
CA PHE A 257 12.43 0.87 -19.88
C PHE A 257 11.75 -0.49 -19.65
N ILE A 258 10.42 -0.53 -19.65
CA ILE A 258 9.67 -1.77 -19.49
C ILE A 258 9.95 -2.73 -20.66
N ASP A 259 10.04 -2.21 -21.88
CA ASP A 259 10.31 -3.01 -23.08
C ASP A 259 11.72 -3.61 -23.04
N ASP A 260 12.73 -2.83 -22.67
CA ASP A 260 14.10 -3.29 -22.49
C ASP A 260 14.21 -4.34 -21.37
N LEU A 261 13.46 -4.16 -20.26
CA LEU A 261 13.38 -5.15 -19.20
C LEU A 261 12.77 -6.47 -19.69
N LYS A 262 11.75 -6.43 -20.55
CA LYS A 262 11.11 -7.60 -21.18
C LYS A 262 11.98 -8.26 -22.25
N ALA A 263 12.93 -7.54 -22.84
CA ALA A 263 13.91 -8.08 -23.79
C ALA A 263 15.18 -8.60 -23.10
N THR A 264 15.40 -8.27 -21.82
CA THR A 264 16.62 -8.62 -21.08
C THR A 264 16.70 -10.12 -20.79
N GLN A 265 17.91 -10.68 -20.90
CA GLN A 265 18.21 -12.05 -20.50
C GLN A 265 18.63 -12.09 -19.04
N PHE A 266 17.94 -12.91 -18.23
CA PHE A 266 18.30 -13.15 -16.84
C PHE A 266 19.32 -14.30 -16.75
N ASP A 267 20.60 -13.95 -16.86
CA ASP A 267 21.71 -14.89 -16.73
C ASP A 267 21.81 -15.46 -15.31
N SER A 268 21.87 -16.79 -15.20
CA SER A 268 22.05 -17.52 -13.94
C SER A 268 23.36 -17.23 -13.21
N GLN A 269 24.39 -16.71 -13.89
CA GLN A 269 25.69 -16.40 -13.28
C GLN A 269 25.72 -15.04 -12.59
N LYS A 270 24.78 -14.15 -12.91
CA LYS A 270 24.68 -12.81 -12.33
C LYS A 270 23.48 -12.73 -11.40
N SER A 271 23.59 -11.89 -10.38
CA SER A 271 22.43 -11.56 -9.56
C SER A 271 21.37 -10.86 -10.44
N HIS A 272 20.11 -11.30 -10.36
CA HIS A 272 19.03 -10.59 -11.05
C HIS A 272 18.92 -9.13 -10.60
N PHE A 273 19.35 -8.79 -9.38
CA PHE A 273 19.43 -7.41 -8.92
C PHE A 273 20.42 -6.58 -9.73
N GLU A 274 21.61 -7.12 -10.00
CA GLU A 274 22.63 -6.45 -10.83
C GLU A 274 22.11 -6.26 -12.27
N ILE A 275 21.43 -7.26 -12.82
CA ILE A 275 20.85 -7.18 -14.17
C ILE A 275 19.80 -6.06 -14.23
N VAL A 276 18.86 -6.03 -13.27
CA VAL A 276 17.80 -5.02 -13.22
C VAL A 276 18.37 -3.63 -13.01
N ASP A 277 19.33 -3.46 -12.10
CA ASP A 277 19.98 -2.18 -11.84
C ASP A 277 20.69 -1.64 -13.10
N ASN A 278 21.39 -2.51 -13.84
CA ASN A 278 22.01 -2.14 -15.11
C ASN A 278 20.98 -1.72 -16.18
N VAL A 279 19.82 -2.37 -16.24
CA VAL A 279 18.75 -1.95 -17.17
C VAL A 279 18.22 -0.58 -16.75
N ILE A 280 17.90 -0.37 -15.47
CA ILE A 280 17.45 0.93 -14.94
C ILE A 280 18.49 2.02 -15.24
N GLY A 281 19.77 1.73 -15.03
CA GLY A 281 20.89 2.64 -15.27
C GLY A 281 20.94 3.21 -16.70
N LYS A 282 20.52 2.44 -17.71
CA LYS A 282 20.43 2.92 -19.10
C LYS A 282 19.37 3.99 -19.30
N HIS A 283 18.30 3.96 -18.50
CA HIS A 283 17.17 4.88 -18.61
C HIS A 283 17.24 6.05 -17.62
N THR A 284 18.16 6.00 -16.64
CA THR A 284 18.43 7.09 -15.69
C THR A 284 19.62 7.96 -16.12
N SER A 285 20.55 7.40 -16.91
CA SER A 285 21.78 8.09 -17.33
C SER A 285 21.48 9.41 -18.06
N GLY A 286 22.06 10.50 -17.56
CA GLY A 286 21.87 11.85 -18.14
C GLY A 286 20.55 12.51 -17.80
N HIS A 287 19.75 11.92 -16.91
CA HIS A 287 18.46 12.46 -16.50
C HIS A 287 18.43 12.78 -15.01
N THR A 288 17.93 13.97 -14.70
CA THR A 288 17.57 14.40 -13.34
C THR A 288 16.14 14.91 -13.34
N PRO A 289 15.43 14.86 -12.20
CA PRO A 289 14.12 15.50 -12.09
C PRO A 289 14.19 16.97 -12.54
N PRO A 290 13.27 17.43 -13.40
CA PRO A 290 13.32 18.79 -13.95
C PRO A 290 12.76 19.85 -12.98
N THR A 291 12.06 19.42 -11.93
CA THR A 291 11.37 20.31 -10.99
C THR A 291 12.27 20.72 -9.82
N GLN A 292 12.13 21.97 -9.37
CA GLN A 292 12.72 22.39 -8.09
C GLN A 292 12.10 21.61 -6.93
N PRO A 293 12.84 21.30 -5.86
CA PRO A 293 12.32 20.55 -4.71
C PRO A 293 11.25 21.37 -3.96
N ASN A 294 10.18 20.70 -3.48
CA ASN A 294 9.22 21.35 -2.58
C ASN A 294 9.83 21.56 -1.19
N LEU A 295 10.79 20.72 -0.81
CA LEU A 295 11.61 20.85 0.38
C LEU A 295 12.96 21.48 0.00
N SER A 296 12.94 22.81 -0.16
CA SER A 296 14.17 23.57 -0.40
C SER A 296 15.21 23.36 0.71
N HIS A 297 16.48 23.61 0.42
CA HIS A 297 17.56 23.55 1.42
C HIS A 297 17.27 24.44 2.64
N GLU A 298 16.68 25.63 2.41
CA GLU A 298 16.25 26.50 3.50
C GLU A 298 15.15 25.86 4.35
N LYS A 299 14.12 25.29 3.71
CA LYS A 299 13.02 24.62 4.41
C LYS A 299 13.53 23.41 5.21
N LEU A 300 14.43 22.60 4.66
CA LEU A 300 15.08 21.50 5.38
C LEU A 300 15.89 21.98 6.59
N SER A 301 16.61 23.10 6.47
CA SER A 301 17.31 23.71 7.60
C SER A 301 16.36 24.16 8.71
N LYS A 302 15.21 24.73 8.35
CA LYS A 302 14.16 25.13 9.32
C LYS A 302 13.48 23.91 9.96
N ILE A 303 13.17 22.88 9.18
CA ILE A 303 12.65 21.61 9.69
C ILE A 303 13.63 21.04 10.72
N LYS A 304 14.92 20.94 10.38
CA LYS A 304 15.96 20.53 11.32
C LYS A 304 15.92 21.35 12.60
N LYS A 305 15.93 22.68 12.47
CA LYS A 305 15.95 23.59 13.61
C LYS A 305 14.78 23.34 14.57
N TYR A 306 13.57 23.13 14.07
CA TYR A 306 12.35 23.13 14.88
C TYR A 306 11.80 21.74 15.21
N PHE A 307 11.96 20.75 14.33
CA PHE A 307 11.39 19.41 14.48
C PHE A 307 12.37 18.40 15.08
N SER A 308 13.69 18.61 14.97
CA SER A 308 14.67 17.60 15.43
C SER A 308 14.87 17.57 16.95
N GLN A 309 14.36 18.57 17.68
CA GLN A 309 14.64 18.78 19.11
C GLN A 309 13.43 18.49 20.01
N THR A 310 12.27 18.21 19.43
CA THR A 310 11.00 18.16 20.16
C THR A 310 10.67 16.72 20.57
N THR A 311 10.37 16.54 21.85
CA THR A 311 10.03 15.24 22.45
C THR A 311 8.53 15.02 22.60
N THR A 312 7.73 16.09 22.55
CA THR A 312 6.27 16.04 22.57
C THR A 312 5.68 16.96 21.51
N LEU A 313 4.44 16.69 21.09
CA LEU A 313 3.72 17.56 20.16
C LEU A 313 3.48 18.95 20.76
N ASN A 314 3.19 19.04 22.06
CA ASN A 314 3.00 20.30 22.75
C ASN A 314 4.27 21.16 22.75
N ASP A 315 5.45 20.54 22.96
CA ASP A 315 6.72 21.26 22.87
C ASP A 315 6.99 21.79 21.46
N LEU A 316 6.68 20.99 20.43
CA LEU A 316 6.79 21.42 19.03
C LEU A 316 5.88 22.61 18.74
N LEU A 317 4.61 22.52 19.12
CA LEU A 317 3.65 23.61 18.92
C LEU A 317 4.06 24.87 19.70
N ALA A 318 4.52 24.74 20.95
CA ALA A 318 5.00 25.86 21.74
C ALA A 318 6.24 26.51 21.11
N LEU A 319 7.18 25.70 20.60
CA LEU A 319 8.39 26.18 19.93
C LEU A 319 8.05 26.94 18.64
N LEU A 320 7.18 26.39 17.80
CA LEU A 320 6.70 27.06 16.58
C LEU A 320 5.96 28.36 16.93
N ASN A 321 5.05 28.33 17.92
CA ASN A 321 4.29 29.49 18.38
C ASN A 321 5.22 30.62 18.87
N LYS A 322 6.25 30.29 19.65
CA LYS A 322 7.24 31.26 20.15
C LYS A 322 8.04 31.92 19.02
N ASN A 323 8.16 31.26 17.86
CA ASN A 323 8.94 31.71 16.70
C ASN A 323 8.04 32.09 15.51
N LYS A 324 6.80 32.54 15.74
CA LYS A 324 5.83 32.95 14.70
C LYS A 324 6.31 34.06 13.78
N ASN A 325 7.35 34.80 14.16
CA ASN A 325 8.00 35.79 13.31
C ASN A 325 8.84 35.17 12.18
N ASP A 326 9.18 33.89 12.27
CA ASP A 326 9.76 33.11 11.18
C ASP A 326 8.62 32.62 10.25
N PRO A 327 8.59 33.01 8.96
CA PRO A 327 7.51 32.62 8.04
C PRO A 327 7.28 31.11 7.98
N PHE A 328 8.35 30.30 8.08
CA PHE A 328 8.23 28.85 8.12
C PHE A 328 7.38 28.37 9.31
N CYS A 329 7.56 28.96 10.49
CA CYS A 329 6.81 28.57 11.69
C CYS A 329 5.35 28.97 11.56
N LEU A 330 5.06 30.17 11.03
CA LEU A 330 3.70 30.64 10.83
C LEU A 330 2.95 29.75 9.83
N GLU A 331 3.51 29.51 8.64
CA GLU A 331 2.92 28.64 7.61
C GLU A 331 2.72 27.21 8.11
N THR A 332 3.66 26.69 8.91
CA THR A 332 3.54 25.35 9.49
C THR A 332 2.40 25.28 10.50
N LEU A 333 2.24 26.30 11.35
CA LEU A 333 1.12 26.35 12.30
C LEU A 333 -0.23 26.47 11.58
N GLU A 334 -0.34 27.31 10.56
CA GLU A 334 -1.54 27.41 9.72
C GLU A 334 -1.87 26.08 9.04
N THR A 335 -0.84 25.38 8.55
CA THR A 335 -1.01 24.04 7.96
C THR A 335 -1.53 23.04 9.00
N LEU A 336 -0.96 23.02 10.21
CA LEU A 336 -1.38 22.12 11.29
C LEU A 336 -2.80 22.40 11.78
N GLN A 337 -3.25 23.66 11.76
CA GLN A 337 -4.63 24.04 12.13
C GLN A 337 -5.68 23.45 11.18
N ASP A 338 -5.31 23.15 9.93
CA ASP A 338 -6.18 22.47 8.95
C ASP A 338 -6.13 20.93 9.07
N ARG A 339 -5.36 20.38 10.02
CA ARG A 339 -5.26 18.93 10.29
C ARG A 339 -6.11 18.52 11.48
N CYS A 340 -6.46 17.25 11.55
CA CYS A 340 -7.12 16.67 12.71
C CYS A 340 -6.14 16.62 13.90
N PRO A 341 -6.42 17.31 15.03
CA PRO A 341 -5.49 17.34 16.17
C PRO A 341 -5.19 15.95 16.75
N THR A 342 -6.21 15.09 16.86
CA THR A 342 -6.07 13.70 17.30
C THR A 342 -5.13 12.91 16.38
N SER A 343 -5.30 13.03 15.07
CA SER A 343 -4.46 12.36 14.08
C SER A 343 -3.00 12.75 14.20
N CYS A 344 -2.73 14.05 14.33
CA CYS A 344 -1.38 14.56 14.50
C CYS A 344 -0.73 14.08 15.81
N ALA A 345 -1.48 14.05 16.92
CA ALA A 345 -0.97 13.57 18.20
C ALA A 345 -0.65 12.08 18.20
N VAL A 346 -1.52 11.27 17.60
CA VAL A 346 -1.29 9.83 17.42
C VAL A 346 -0.06 9.59 16.55
N PHE A 347 0.01 10.22 15.37
CA PHE A 347 1.17 10.08 14.49
C PHE A 347 2.47 10.54 15.14
N PHE A 348 2.45 11.62 15.93
CA PHE A 348 3.64 12.08 16.64
C PHE A 348 4.20 10.99 17.56
N LYS A 349 3.33 10.38 18.39
CA LYS A 349 3.75 9.29 19.31
C LYS A 349 4.21 8.05 18.54
N GLU A 350 3.44 7.63 17.55
CA GLU A 350 3.74 6.47 16.70
C GLU A 350 5.08 6.64 15.95
N TYR A 351 5.35 7.80 15.37
CA TYR A 351 6.60 8.13 14.68
C TYR A 351 7.83 7.91 15.60
N HIS A 352 7.74 8.36 16.85
CA HIS A 352 8.84 8.19 17.80
C HIS A 352 8.99 6.72 18.24
N MET A 353 7.89 5.99 18.41
CA MET A 353 7.90 4.55 18.70
C MET A 353 8.53 3.74 17.55
N ALA A 354 8.14 4.05 16.30
CA ALA A 354 8.57 3.35 15.09
C ALA A 354 10.10 3.37 14.85
N SER A 355 10.80 4.36 15.41
CA SER A 355 12.26 4.47 15.33
C SER A 355 13.01 3.26 15.92
N ASN A 356 12.39 2.56 16.88
CA ASN A 356 12.96 1.40 17.56
C ASN A 356 12.24 0.08 17.23
N MET A 357 11.32 0.08 16.25
CA MET A 357 10.50 -1.07 15.89
C MET A 357 10.93 -1.68 14.55
N THR A 358 10.62 -2.97 14.37
CA THR A 358 10.67 -3.60 13.05
C THR A 358 9.45 -3.16 12.22
N LEU A 359 9.51 -3.27 10.89
CA LEU A 359 8.36 -2.95 10.03
C LEU A 359 7.12 -3.78 10.41
N LYS A 360 7.32 -5.06 10.77
CA LYS A 360 6.23 -5.94 11.21
C LYS A 360 5.56 -5.40 12.48
N ASP A 361 6.35 -4.94 13.45
CA ASP A 361 5.82 -4.39 14.70
C ASP A 361 5.09 -3.06 14.46
N VAL A 362 5.61 -2.22 13.55
CA VAL A 362 4.91 -1.00 13.11
C VAL A 362 3.57 -1.35 12.46
N LEU A 363 3.52 -2.28 11.50
CA LEU A 363 2.23 -2.67 10.88
C LEU A 363 1.24 -3.28 11.88
N LYS A 364 1.72 -3.99 12.92
CA LYS A 364 0.87 -4.44 14.03
C LYS A 364 0.36 -3.27 14.87
N LEU A 365 1.18 -2.25 15.10
CA LEU A 365 0.79 -1.01 15.78
C LEU A 365 -0.24 -0.23 14.96
N ASP A 366 0.02 0.00 13.66
CA ASP A 366 -0.90 0.64 12.72
C ASP A 366 -2.24 -0.08 12.71
N TYR A 367 -2.23 -1.42 12.72
CA TYR A 367 -3.47 -2.19 12.77
C TYR A 367 -4.29 -1.88 14.02
N LYS A 368 -3.67 -1.86 15.21
CA LYS A 368 -4.36 -1.51 16.46
C LYS A 368 -4.91 -0.09 16.43
N ILE A 369 -4.08 0.88 16.02
CA ILE A 369 -4.49 2.30 15.93
C ILE A 369 -5.64 2.45 14.92
N SER A 370 -5.56 1.78 13.77
CA SER A 370 -6.62 1.85 12.74
C SER A 370 -7.97 1.33 13.25
N GLN A 371 -8.00 0.33 14.14
CA GLN A 371 -9.24 -0.12 14.77
C GLN A 371 -9.82 0.98 15.66
N SER A 372 -8.99 1.63 16.48
CA SER A 372 -9.43 2.78 17.28
C SER A 372 -9.97 3.93 16.41
N PHE A 373 -9.33 4.19 15.26
CA PHE A 373 -9.75 5.24 14.32
C PHE A 373 -11.00 4.89 13.52
N ALA A 374 -11.27 3.61 13.25
CA ALA A 374 -12.51 3.18 12.61
C ALA A 374 -13.76 3.56 13.42
N TYR A 375 -13.64 3.62 14.76
CA TYR A 375 -14.69 4.12 15.66
C TYR A 375 -14.60 5.61 15.95
N ASN A 376 -13.50 6.28 15.58
CA ASN A 376 -13.29 7.69 15.89
C ASN A 376 -14.14 8.58 14.95
N PRO A 377 -14.95 9.51 15.49
CA PRO A 377 -15.81 10.37 14.67
C PRO A 377 -15.04 11.28 13.70
N ASN A 378 -13.79 11.66 14.03
CA ASN A 378 -12.96 12.49 13.16
C ASN A 378 -12.68 11.81 11.82
N PHE A 379 -12.50 10.48 11.78
CA PHE A 379 -12.24 9.78 10.52
C PHE A 379 -13.42 9.92 9.55
N LYS A 380 -14.64 9.68 10.05
CA LYS A 380 -15.85 9.85 9.26
C LYS A 380 -16.05 11.30 8.81
N GLU A 381 -15.80 12.26 9.69
CA GLU A 381 -15.94 13.68 9.38
C GLU A 381 -14.91 14.16 8.34
N GLY A 382 -13.66 13.73 8.46
CA GLY A 382 -12.62 14.08 7.50
C GLY A 382 -12.89 13.51 6.12
N VAL A 383 -13.31 12.23 6.04
CA VAL A 383 -13.75 11.62 4.78
C VAL A 383 -14.96 12.34 4.20
N ARG A 384 -15.95 12.71 5.02
CA ARG A 384 -17.10 13.52 4.57
C ARG A 384 -16.61 14.82 3.93
N ALA A 385 -15.87 15.64 4.68
CA ALA A 385 -15.46 16.97 4.27
C ALA A 385 -14.55 16.99 3.03
N ARG A 386 -13.60 16.04 2.93
CA ARG A 386 -12.59 16.03 1.86
C ARG A 386 -12.98 15.21 0.64
N LEU A 387 -13.74 14.12 0.82
CA LEU A 387 -13.95 13.13 -0.22
C LEU A 387 -15.41 13.03 -0.66
N VAL A 388 -16.37 13.10 0.26
CA VAL A 388 -17.80 12.97 -0.05
C VAL A 388 -18.39 14.30 -0.48
N ASP A 389 -18.50 15.25 0.46
CA ASP A 389 -19.13 16.56 0.25
C ASP A 389 -18.17 17.55 -0.40
N LYS A 390 -16.86 17.35 -0.19
CA LYS A 390 -15.78 18.19 -0.74
C LYS A 390 -15.91 19.68 -0.37
N ASP A 391 -16.47 19.97 0.80
CA ASP A 391 -16.55 21.33 1.35
C ASP A 391 -15.22 21.83 1.92
N ASN A 392 -14.25 20.93 2.13
CA ASN A 392 -12.94 21.20 2.73
C ASN A 392 -13.03 21.85 4.12
N ASN A 393 -14.11 21.59 4.87
CA ASN A 393 -14.38 22.22 6.17
C ASN A 393 -14.71 21.18 7.25
N PRO A 394 -13.77 20.28 7.59
CA PRO A 394 -13.98 19.26 8.60
C PRO A 394 -14.19 19.87 10.00
N LYS A 395 -15.07 19.25 10.79
CA LYS A 395 -15.36 19.63 12.18
C LYS A 395 -14.72 18.68 13.17
N TRP A 396 -13.45 18.94 13.47
CA TRP A 396 -12.64 18.10 14.36
C TRP A 396 -13.08 18.18 15.82
N THR A 397 -12.98 17.05 16.53
CA THR A 397 -13.11 16.94 17.98
C THR A 397 -11.90 16.20 18.55
N PRO A 398 -11.04 16.84 19.37
CA PRO A 398 -11.07 18.26 19.75
C PRO A 398 -10.83 19.20 18.55
N THR A 399 -11.20 20.47 18.71
CA THR A 399 -11.07 21.48 17.64
C THR A 399 -9.66 22.07 17.59
N THR A 400 -8.97 22.16 18.74
CA THR A 400 -7.60 22.67 18.81
C THR A 400 -6.64 21.67 19.44
N PHE A 401 -5.34 21.94 19.32
CA PHE A 401 -4.31 21.08 19.91
C PHE A 401 -4.24 21.21 21.43
N GLU A 402 -4.59 22.36 21.99
CA GLU A 402 -4.58 22.61 23.44
C GLU A 402 -5.64 21.79 24.20
N GLU A 403 -6.67 21.34 23.49
CA GLU A 403 -7.77 20.54 24.02
C GLU A 403 -7.46 19.02 24.04
N ILE A 404 -6.30 18.60 23.52
CA ILE A 404 -5.91 17.18 23.48
C ILE A 404 -5.67 16.66 24.90
N ASP A 405 -6.36 15.58 25.27
CA ASP A 405 -6.04 14.78 26.47
C ASP A 405 -5.05 13.68 26.08
N ASP A 406 -3.81 13.79 26.56
CA ASP A 406 -2.75 12.80 26.29
C ASP A 406 -3.14 11.38 26.66
N ARG A 407 -3.98 11.20 27.70
CA ARG A 407 -4.46 9.88 28.13
C ARG A 407 -5.41 9.26 27.11
N GLU A 408 -6.18 10.08 26.40
CA GLU A 408 -7.04 9.60 25.32
C GLU A 408 -6.20 9.20 24.11
N ILE A 409 -5.15 9.95 23.80
CA ILE A 409 -4.19 9.57 22.75
C ILE A 409 -3.50 8.25 23.09
N ASP A 410 -3.04 8.07 24.34
CA ASP A 410 -2.44 6.80 24.78
C ASP A 410 -3.45 5.65 24.64
N ARG A 411 -4.71 5.85 25.01
CA ARG A 411 -5.76 4.84 24.80
C ARG A 411 -5.93 4.49 23.33
N LEU A 412 -5.97 5.45 22.41
CA LEU A 412 -6.13 5.16 20.98
C LEU A 412 -5.00 4.26 20.44
N ILE A 413 -3.80 4.40 21.00
CA ILE A 413 -2.60 3.63 20.60
C ILE A 413 -2.52 2.28 21.30
N GLU A 414 -2.81 2.24 22.60
CA GLU A 414 -2.64 1.07 23.45
C GLU A 414 -3.87 0.16 23.53
N CYS A 415 -5.04 0.62 23.07
CA CYS A 415 -6.28 -0.13 23.18
C CYS A 415 -6.15 -1.51 22.55
N ASP A 416 -6.28 -2.53 23.40
CA ASP A 416 -6.40 -3.91 22.97
C ASP A 416 -7.87 -4.20 22.66
N TRP A 417 -8.21 -4.18 21.38
CA TRP A 417 -9.52 -4.57 20.88
C TRP A 417 -9.76 -6.09 20.95
N GLY A 418 -8.84 -6.86 21.57
CA GLY A 418 -8.76 -8.31 21.41
C GLY A 418 -8.30 -8.68 20.01
N GLU A 419 -7.64 -7.74 19.32
CA GLU A 419 -7.27 -7.85 17.93
C GLU A 419 -5.79 -7.60 17.74
N SER A 420 -5.15 -8.54 17.06
CA SER A 420 -3.76 -8.47 16.65
C SER A 420 -3.66 -8.89 15.19
N LEU A 421 -2.77 -8.23 14.45
CA LEU A 421 -2.43 -8.66 13.10
C LEU A 421 -1.41 -9.81 13.15
N ASP A 422 -1.72 -10.84 13.94
CA ASP A 422 -0.83 -12.00 14.14
C ASP A 422 -0.70 -12.87 12.90
N ILE A 423 -1.58 -12.66 11.91
CA ILE A 423 -1.42 -13.24 10.58
C ILE A 423 -0.06 -12.87 9.96
N LEU A 424 0.56 -11.73 10.32
CA LEU A 424 1.90 -11.37 9.86
C LEU A 424 2.98 -12.34 10.35
N ASP A 425 2.79 -13.02 11.49
CA ASP A 425 3.76 -13.98 12.00
C ASP A 425 3.78 -15.29 11.20
N GLN A 426 2.75 -15.52 10.39
CA GLN A 426 2.61 -16.69 9.53
C GLN A 426 3.18 -16.45 8.11
N ILE A 427 3.69 -15.24 7.83
CA ILE A 427 4.22 -14.85 6.52
C ILE A 427 5.74 -14.99 6.57
N HIS A 428 6.29 -15.82 5.68
CA HIS A 428 7.72 -16.18 5.61
C HIS A 428 8.37 -15.83 4.28
#